data_AF-A0A1G2ENT4-F1
#
_entry.id   AF-A0A1G2ENT4-F1
#
_cell.length_a   1.000
_cell.length_b   1.000
_cell.length_c   1.000
_cell.angle_alpha   90.00
_cell.angle_beta   90.00
_cell.angle_gamma   90.00
#
_symmetry.space_group_name_H-M   'P 1'
#
loop_
_entity.id
_entity.type
_entity.pdbx_description
1 polymer ?
#
loop_
_entity_poly.entity_id
_entity_poly.type
_entity_poly.pdbx_seq_one_letter_code
_entity_poly.pdbx_strand_id
1 'polypeptide(L)'
;MPKIKNPLSLIKKDHNKVKSLFERYDKSKYEKKKSLSEEISKELSIHMRTEEELFYPRLEGISGESDSLISEAKQEHDKTKERLEAIKISGDEETLDMRIKEMEDGVLHHIQEEENKIFPLAEEKLKDQFPELSEKISSFKKAGS
;
A
#
# COMPACT_ATOMS: atom_id res chain seq x y z
N MET A 1 -5.81 18.14 18.33
CA MET A 1 -6.36 17.43 17.15
C MET A 1 -6.94 16.12 17.63
N PRO A 2 -8.17 15.73 17.26
CA PRO A 2 -8.68 14.42 17.65
C PRO A 2 -7.77 13.36 17.01
N LYS A 3 -7.20 12.50 17.86
CA LYS A 3 -6.37 11.35 17.44
C LYS A 3 -7.15 10.57 16.39
N ILE A 4 -6.56 10.29 15.24
CA ILE A 4 -7.13 9.37 14.25
C ILE A 4 -7.27 8.02 14.96
N LYS A 5 -8.51 7.60 15.28
CA LYS A 5 -8.83 6.35 15.99
C LYS A 5 -9.31 5.26 15.04
N ASN A 6 -8.79 5.24 13.81
CA ASN A 6 -9.12 4.21 12.85
C ASN A 6 -7.88 3.89 12.00
N PRO A 7 -7.31 2.68 12.12
CA PRO A 7 -6.15 2.27 11.33
C PRO A 7 -6.48 2.23 9.84
N LEU A 8 -7.72 1.88 9.47
CA LEU A 8 -8.18 1.84 8.08
C LEU A 8 -8.13 3.22 7.42
N SER A 9 -8.39 4.29 8.19
CA SER A 9 -8.25 5.66 7.69
C SER A 9 -6.79 6.04 7.42
N LEU A 10 -5.83 5.44 8.13
CA LEU A 10 -4.39 5.65 7.87
C LEU A 10 -3.97 4.91 6.61
N ILE A 11 -4.36 3.64 6.46
CA ILE A 11 -4.07 2.82 5.29
C ILE A 11 -4.71 3.42 4.03
N LYS A 12 -6.00 3.76 4.09
CA LYS A 12 -6.72 4.43 2.99
C LYS A 12 -6.07 5.76 2.59
N LYS A 13 -5.43 6.47 3.54
CA LYS A 13 -4.70 7.69 3.21
C LYS A 13 -3.45 7.38 2.37
N ASP A 14 -2.77 6.28 2.64
CA ASP A 14 -1.66 5.82 1.79
C ASP A 14 -2.17 5.44 0.40
N HIS A 15 -3.28 4.69 0.31
CA HIS A 15 -3.91 4.35 -0.97
C HIS A 15 -4.18 5.57 -1.84
N ASN A 16 -4.83 6.58 -1.25
CA ASN A 16 -5.15 7.82 -1.95
C ASN A 16 -3.89 8.57 -2.38
N LYS A 17 -2.83 8.53 -1.56
CA LYS A 17 -1.54 9.14 -1.90
C LYS A 17 -0.90 8.43 -3.08
N VAL A 18 -0.83 7.10 -3.07
CA VAL A 18 -0.25 6.30 -4.16
C VAL A 18 -1.05 6.48 -5.46
N LYS A 19 -2.38 6.41 -5.41
CA LYS A 19 -3.27 6.73 -6.56
C LYS A 19 -2.95 8.11 -7.14
N SER A 20 -2.86 9.13 -6.28
CA SER A 20 -2.52 10.49 -6.71
C SER A 20 -1.12 10.60 -7.32
N LEU A 21 -0.16 9.82 -6.83
CA LEU A 21 1.18 9.79 -7.39
C LEU A 21 1.23 9.19 -8.79
N PHE A 22 0.49 8.10 -9.02
CA PHE A 22 0.34 7.53 -10.37
C PHE A 22 -0.31 8.53 -11.34
N GLU A 23 -1.40 9.19 -10.94
CA GLU A 23 -2.03 10.23 -11.77
C GLU A 23 -1.09 11.39 -12.09
N ARG A 24 -0.26 11.80 -11.12
CA ARG A 24 0.75 12.85 -11.31
C ARG A 24 1.87 12.38 -12.23
N TYR A 25 2.25 11.11 -12.15
CA TYR A 25 3.27 10.50 -13.00
C TYR A 25 2.83 10.52 -14.46
N ASP A 26 1.62 10.04 -14.75
CA ASP A 26 1.05 9.98 -16.11
C ASP A 26 0.99 11.36 -16.79
N LYS A 27 0.68 12.40 -16.02
CA LYS A 27 0.57 13.79 -16.52
C LYS A 27 1.90 14.55 -16.55
N SER A 28 3.01 13.94 -16.14
CA SER A 28 4.30 14.61 -15.98
C SER A 28 5.21 14.43 -17.19
N LYS A 29 6.12 15.40 -17.38
CA LYS A 29 7.27 15.25 -18.29
C LYS A 29 8.34 14.35 -17.66
N TYR A 30 9.19 13.77 -18.49
CA TYR A 30 10.25 12.83 -18.09
C TYR A 30 11.08 13.28 -16.88
N GLU A 31 11.48 14.55 -16.83
CA GLU A 31 12.33 15.10 -15.77
C GLU A 31 11.68 15.00 -14.38
N LYS A 32 10.34 14.98 -14.33
CA LYS A 32 9.56 14.77 -13.10
C LYS A 32 9.15 13.31 -12.89
N LYS A 33 9.04 12.51 -13.95
CA LYS A 33 8.67 11.09 -13.85
C LYS A 33 9.68 10.31 -13.01
N LYS A 34 10.98 10.59 -13.16
CA LYS A 34 12.01 9.92 -12.35
C LYS A 34 11.81 10.17 -10.84
N SER A 35 11.68 11.41 -10.41
CA SER A 35 11.45 11.71 -8.98
C SER A 35 10.11 11.20 -8.47
N LEU A 36 9.06 11.21 -9.31
CA LEU A 36 7.77 10.60 -8.97
C LEU A 36 7.87 9.07 -8.85
N SER A 37 8.66 8.39 -9.69
CA SER A 37 8.86 6.94 -9.57
C SER A 37 9.57 6.56 -8.27
N GLU A 38 10.53 7.39 -7.83
CA GLU A 38 11.21 7.23 -6.54
C GLU A 38 10.24 7.48 -5.37
N GLU A 39 9.38 8.51 -5.47
CA GLU A 39 8.33 8.79 -4.48
C GLU A 39 7.33 7.62 -4.40
N ILE A 40 6.79 7.16 -5.53
CA ILE A 40 5.90 5.98 -5.60
C ILE A 40 6.56 4.77 -4.94
N SER A 41 7.82 4.49 -5.27
CA SER A 41 8.55 3.34 -4.74
C SER A 41 8.71 3.41 -3.22
N LYS A 42 9.02 4.60 -2.69
CA LYS A 42 9.12 4.84 -1.24
C LYS A 42 7.78 4.63 -0.55
N GLU A 43 6.71 5.23 -1.06
CA GLU A 43 5.39 5.16 -0.43
C GLU A 43 4.83 3.74 -0.43
N LEU A 44 4.94 3.01 -1.56
CA LEU A 44 4.54 1.60 -1.64
C LEU A 44 5.34 0.74 -0.66
N SER A 45 6.65 0.94 -0.55
CA SER A 45 7.47 0.17 0.38
C SER A 45 7.06 0.38 1.84
N ILE A 46 6.78 1.62 2.24
CA ILE A 46 6.33 1.94 3.61
C ILE A 46 4.92 1.39 3.85
N HIS A 47 4.03 1.50 2.87
CA HIS A 47 2.65 1.02 2.93
C HIS A 47 2.60 -0.50 3.11
N MET A 48 3.21 -1.27 2.19
CA MET A 48 3.22 -2.73 2.26
C MET A 48 3.82 -3.24 3.58
N ARG A 49 4.92 -2.62 4.03
CA ARG A 49 5.57 -2.98 5.29
C ARG A 49 4.70 -2.67 6.51
N THR A 50 3.96 -1.56 6.47
CA THR A 50 2.99 -1.22 7.53
C THR A 50 1.95 -2.33 7.65
N GLU A 51 1.42 -2.79 6.53
CA GLU A 51 0.36 -3.79 6.53
C GLU A 51 0.87 -5.16 6.97
N GLU A 52 1.98 -5.61 6.38
CA GLU A 52 2.57 -6.91 6.65
C GLU A 52 3.05 -7.05 8.10
N GLU A 53 3.60 -5.99 8.70
CA GLU A 53 4.12 -6.06 10.07
C GLU A 53 3.05 -5.77 11.13
N LEU A 54 2.03 -4.95 10.83
CA LEU A 54 1.11 -4.44 11.85
C LEU A 54 -0.36 -4.78 11.61
N PHE A 55 -0.82 -4.78 10.36
CA PHE A 55 -2.25 -4.90 10.04
C PHE A 55 -2.64 -6.36 9.78
N TYR A 56 -2.06 -6.99 8.76
CA TYR A 56 -2.36 -8.37 8.36
C TYR A 56 -2.24 -9.39 9.50
N PRO A 57 -1.20 -9.34 10.37
CA PRO A 57 -1.09 -10.30 11.48
C PRO A 57 -2.25 -10.25 12.48
N ARG A 58 -3.05 -9.18 12.49
CA ARG A 58 -4.25 -9.08 13.33
C ARG A 58 -5.45 -9.82 12.76
N LEU A 59 -5.46 -10.05 11.44
CA LEU A 59 -6.54 -10.71 10.72
C LEU A 59 -6.25 -12.20 10.47
N GLU A 60 -4.98 -12.59 10.44
CA GLU A 60 -4.57 -13.98 10.30
C GLU A 60 -5.08 -14.85 11.46
N GLY A 61 -5.55 -16.04 11.14
CA GLY A 61 -6.09 -17.04 12.06
C GLY A 61 -7.51 -16.74 12.58
N ILE A 62 -8.15 -15.64 12.16
CA ILE A 62 -9.53 -15.32 12.57
C ILE A 62 -10.54 -16.25 11.89
N SER A 63 -10.36 -16.51 10.60
CA SER A 63 -11.21 -17.40 9.80
C SER A 63 -10.48 -17.84 8.54
N GLY A 64 -10.92 -18.94 7.92
CA GLY A 64 -10.35 -19.38 6.64
C GLY A 64 -10.55 -18.38 5.50
N GLU A 65 -11.61 -17.58 5.53
CA GLU A 65 -11.82 -16.48 4.59
C GLU A 65 -10.78 -15.37 4.81
N SER A 66 -10.55 -14.98 6.07
CA SER A 66 -9.52 -13.99 6.43
C SER A 66 -8.15 -14.44 5.93
N ASP A 67 -7.77 -15.68 6.22
CA ASP A 67 -6.48 -16.24 5.82
C ASP A 67 -6.31 -16.26 4.29
N SER A 68 -7.36 -16.60 3.55
CA SER A 68 -7.35 -16.56 2.09
C SER A 68 -7.13 -15.14 1.56
N LEU A 69 -7.87 -14.15 2.07
CA LEU A 69 -7.76 -12.75 1.64
C LEU A 69 -6.37 -12.18 1.94
N ILE A 70 -5.85 -12.43 3.15
CA ILE A 70 -4.51 -11.96 3.55
C ILE A 70 -3.42 -12.66 2.73
N SER A 71 -3.57 -13.95 2.43
CA SER A 71 -2.61 -14.67 1.57
C SER A 71 -2.58 -14.12 0.15
N GLU A 72 -3.74 -13.76 -0.41
CA GLU A 72 -3.83 -13.12 -1.73
C GLU A 72 -3.17 -11.73 -1.72
N ALA A 73 -3.51 -10.89 -0.75
CA ALA A 73 -2.91 -9.56 -0.56
C ALA A 73 -1.38 -9.61 -0.45
N LYS A 74 -0.82 -10.55 0.33
CA LYS A 74 0.64 -10.75 0.44
C LYS A 74 1.28 -11.18 -0.88
N GLN A 75 0.62 -12.02 -1.68
CA GLN A 75 1.13 -12.39 -3.00
C GLN A 75 1.16 -11.20 -3.97
N GLU A 76 0.20 -10.30 -3.88
CA GLU A 76 0.18 -9.06 -4.66
C GLU A 76 1.29 -8.08 -4.22
N HIS A 77 1.55 -8.00 -2.92
CA HIS A 77 2.70 -7.26 -2.39
C HIS A 77 4.03 -7.81 -2.90
N ASP A 78 4.21 -9.12 -2.91
CA ASP A 78 5.46 -9.72 -3.38
C ASP A 78 5.71 -9.43 -4.86
N LYS A 79 4.67 -9.54 -5.71
CA LYS A 79 4.73 -9.09 -7.11
C LYS A 79 5.06 -7.60 -7.23
N THR A 80 4.51 -6.77 -6.36
CA THR A 80 4.79 -5.32 -6.34
C THR A 80 6.24 -5.04 -5.94
N LYS A 81 6.78 -5.73 -4.93
CA LYS A 81 8.19 -5.62 -4.52
C LYS A 81 9.13 -6.01 -5.66
N GLU A 82 8.84 -7.08 -6.39
CA GLU A 82 9.62 -7.48 -7.58
C GLU A 82 9.63 -6.38 -8.65
N ARG A 83 8.48 -5.76 -8.92
CA ARG A 83 8.36 -4.63 -9.86
C ARG A 83 9.12 -3.38 -9.38
N LEU A 84 9.13 -3.11 -8.07
CA LEU A 84 9.91 -2.00 -7.50
C LEU A 84 11.42 -2.18 -7.72
N GLU A 85 11.94 -3.40 -7.55
CA GLU A 85 13.34 -3.68 -7.87
C GLU A 85 13.62 -3.51 -9.37
N ALA A 86 12.69 -3.90 -10.23
CA ALA A 86 12.80 -3.67 -11.67
C ALA A 86 12.84 -2.16 -11.98
N ILE A 87 11.99 -1.33 -11.36
CA ILE A 87 11.95 0.12 -11.62
C ILE A 87 13.31 0.79 -11.35
N LYS A 88 14.06 0.36 -10.32
CA LYS A 88 15.38 0.91 -9.97
C LYS A 88 16.43 0.77 -11.09
N ILE A 89 16.25 -0.19 -12.00
CA ILE A 89 17.22 -0.52 -13.07
C ILE A 89 16.82 0.13 -14.41
N SER A 90 15.71 0.87 -14.47
CA SER A 90 15.21 1.47 -15.72
C SER A 90 16.17 2.55 -16.25
N GLY A 91 16.69 2.34 -17.46
CA GLY A 91 17.70 3.22 -18.08
C GLY A 91 17.14 4.32 -18.99
N ASP A 92 15.91 4.17 -19.48
CA ASP A 92 15.23 5.11 -20.38
C ASP A 92 13.76 5.35 -19.99
N GLU A 93 13.15 6.38 -20.59
CA GLU A 93 11.77 6.80 -20.30
C GLU A 93 10.72 5.75 -20.63
N GLU A 94 10.83 5.13 -21.82
CA GLU A 94 9.84 4.16 -22.32
C GLU A 94 9.78 2.92 -21.42
N THR A 95 10.95 2.42 -21.01
CA THR A 95 11.06 1.29 -20.08
C THR A 95 10.51 1.66 -18.70
N LEU A 96 10.77 2.88 -18.22
CA LEU A 96 10.26 3.33 -16.93
C LEU A 96 8.72 3.46 -16.95
N ASP A 97 8.16 4.05 -18.00
CA ASP A 97 6.72 4.22 -18.19
C ASP A 97 6.00 2.87 -18.22
N MET A 98 6.53 1.92 -19.00
CA MET A 98 5.99 0.56 -19.09
C MET A 98 5.95 -0.11 -17.72
N ARG A 99 7.06 -0.07 -16.97
CA ARG A 99 7.17 -0.70 -15.64
C ARG A 99 6.25 -0.05 -14.60
N ILE A 100 6.15 1.28 -14.63
CA ILE A 100 5.22 2.00 -13.75
C ILE A 100 3.78 1.63 -14.09
N LYS A 101 3.43 1.52 -15.37
CA LYS A 101 2.07 1.16 -15.78
C LYS A 101 1.68 -0.25 -15.36
N GLU A 102 2.57 -1.22 -15.56
CA GLU A 102 2.36 -2.61 -15.11
C GLU A 102 2.20 -2.73 -13.59
N MET A 103 2.92 -1.89 -12.83
CA MET A 103 2.80 -1.83 -11.38
C MET A 103 1.50 -1.15 -10.95
N GLU A 104 1.12 -0.05 -11.60
CA GLU A 104 -0.10 0.71 -11.30
C GLU A 104 -1.33 -0.19 -11.30
N ASP A 105 -1.55 -0.96 -12.37
CA ASP A 105 -2.75 -1.80 -12.51
C ASP A 105 -2.85 -2.84 -11.37
N GLY A 106 -1.73 -3.46 -11.00
CA GLY A 106 -1.68 -4.42 -9.89
C GLY A 106 -1.95 -3.77 -8.53
N VAL A 107 -1.38 -2.59 -8.28
CA VAL A 107 -1.60 -1.85 -7.04
C VAL A 107 -3.04 -1.35 -6.94
N LEU A 108 -3.63 -0.87 -8.03
CA LEU A 108 -5.02 -0.39 -8.04
C LEU A 108 -6.00 -1.54 -7.78
N HIS A 109 -5.74 -2.72 -8.34
CA HIS A 109 -6.51 -3.93 -8.05
C HIS A 109 -6.41 -4.31 -6.57
N HIS A 110 -5.18 -4.42 -6.05
CA HIS A 110 -4.91 -4.72 -4.64
C HIS A 110 -5.68 -3.79 -3.69
N ILE A 111 -5.58 -2.47 -3.91
CA ILE A 111 -6.29 -1.46 -3.11
C ILE A 111 -7.81 -1.69 -3.15
N GLN A 112 -8.35 -2.00 -4.33
CA GLN A 112 -9.78 -2.25 -4.47
C GLN A 112 -10.22 -3.48 -3.70
N GLU A 113 -9.46 -4.57 -3.76
CA GLU A 113 -9.74 -5.81 -3.02
C GLU A 113 -9.65 -5.58 -1.50
N GLU A 114 -8.61 -4.88 -1.04
CA GLU A 114 -8.42 -4.61 0.38
C GLU A 114 -9.55 -3.71 0.94
N GLU A 115 -9.86 -2.60 0.25
CA GLU A 115 -10.91 -1.67 0.71
C GLU A 115 -12.31 -2.29 0.69
N ASN A 116 -12.58 -3.26 -0.20
CA ASN A 116 -13.91 -3.87 -0.34
C ASN A 116 -14.09 -5.16 0.45
N LYS A 117 -13.01 -5.89 0.76
CA LYS A 117 -13.09 -7.21 1.42
C LYS A 117 -12.41 -7.22 2.77
N ILE A 118 -11.15 -6.77 2.84
CA ILE A 118 -10.33 -6.83 4.05
C ILE A 118 -10.76 -5.75 5.05
N PHE A 119 -11.06 -4.53 4.59
CA PHE A 119 -11.47 -3.43 5.47
C PHE A 119 -12.79 -3.72 6.21
N PRO A 120 -13.89 -4.16 5.56
CA PRO A 120 -15.10 -4.54 6.26
C PRO A 120 -14.88 -5.64 7.30
N LEU A 121 -14.06 -6.65 6.95
CA LEU A 121 -13.67 -7.70 7.88
C LEU A 121 -12.92 -7.12 9.09
N ALA A 122 -11.99 -6.20 8.87
CA ALA A 122 -11.26 -5.54 9.95
C ALA A 122 -12.17 -4.66 10.83
N GLU A 123 -13.14 -3.95 10.25
CA GLU A 123 -14.13 -3.18 11.01
C GLU A 123 -14.98 -4.08 11.91
N GLU A 124 -15.33 -5.28 11.44
CA GLU A 124 -16.09 -6.25 12.23
C GLU A 124 -15.23 -6.87 13.34
N LYS A 125 -14.00 -7.30 13.01
CA LYS A 125 -13.21 -8.18 13.89
C LYS A 125 -12.22 -7.44 14.80
N LEU A 126 -11.77 -6.25 14.42
CA LEU A 126 -10.66 -5.55 15.09
C LEU A 126 -11.06 -4.23 15.75
N LYS A 127 -12.36 -3.90 15.81
CA LYS A 127 -12.85 -2.62 16.32
C LYS A 127 -12.28 -2.24 17.68
N ASP A 128 -12.17 -3.20 18.60
CA ASP A 128 -11.61 -2.96 19.94
C ASP A 128 -10.10 -2.72 19.94
N GLN A 129 -9.40 -3.20 18.91
CA GLN A 129 -7.95 -3.04 18.72
C GLN A 129 -7.58 -1.77 17.94
N PHE A 130 -8.55 -1.09 17.30
CA PHE A 130 -8.30 0.08 16.45
C PHE A 130 -7.52 1.21 17.12
N PRO A 131 -7.78 1.59 18.39
CA PRO A 131 -7.01 2.66 19.03
C PRO A 131 -5.51 2.32 19.14
N GLU A 132 -5.19 1.10 19.61
CA GLU A 132 -3.81 0.62 19.73
C GLU A 132 -3.14 0.51 18.35
N LEU A 133 -3.83 -0.11 17.39
CA LEU A 133 -3.30 -0.34 16.05
C LEU A 133 -3.05 0.99 15.31
N SER A 134 -3.94 1.97 15.47
CA SER A 134 -3.75 3.32 14.91
C SER A 134 -2.49 4.00 15.45
N GLU A 135 -2.22 3.87 16.75
CA GLU A 135 -1.02 4.44 17.38
C GLU A 135 0.25 3.73 16.91
N LYS A 136 0.23 2.40 16.76
CA LYS A 136 1.35 1.62 16.21
C LYS A 136 1.65 2.01 14.76
N ILE A 137 0.64 2.02 13.88
CA ILE A 137 0.80 2.41 12.48
C ILE A 137 1.34 3.84 12.35
N SER A 138 0.77 4.78 13.11
CA SER A 138 1.21 6.18 13.09
C SER A 138 2.67 6.35 13.53
N SER A 139 3.10 5.57 14.53
CA SER A 139 4.47 5.63 15.04
C SER A 139 5.46 4.97 14.08
N PHE A 140 5.08 3.83 13.52
CA PHE A 140 5.88 3.11 12.53
C PHE A 140 6.15 3.95 11.28
N LYS A 141 5.09 4.57 10.73
CA LYS A 141 5.22 5.45 9.56
C LYS A 141 6.14 6.63 9.82
N LYS A 142 6.06 7.26 11.01
CA LYS A 142 6.97 8.37 11.38
C LYS A 142 8.42 7.94 11.47
N ALA A 143 8.71 6.71 11.87
CA ALA A 143 10.07 6.19 11.97
C ALA A 143 10.66 5.77 10.61
N GLY A 144 9.81 5.40 9.65
CA GLY A 144 10.22 5.03 8.28
C GLY A 144 10.11 6.16 7.24
N SER A 145 9.59 7.33 7.62
CA SER A 145 9.48 8.54 6.77
C SER A 145 10.82 9.25 6.64
#